data_AF-A0A0S8GEJ3-F1
#
_entry.id   AF-A0A0S8GEJ3-F1
#
_cell.length_a   1.000
_cell.length_b   1.000
_cell.length_c   1.000
_cell.angle_alpha   90.00
_cell.angle_beta   90.00
_cell.angle_gamma   90.00
#
_symmetry.space_group_name_H-M   'P 1'
#
loop_
_entity.id
_entity.type
_entity.pdbx_description
1 polymer ?
#
loop_
_entity_poly.entity_id
_entity_poly.type
_entity_poly.pdbx_seq_one_letter_code
_entity_poly.pdbx_strand_id
1 'polypeptide(L)'
;MFDFFNDRHYAIFSPGVEKSIEEEYVGSWEIQLEFVEQWLKQLKKETSELDLWEEIVRQQAPSDFDFEADVLAKQFTPHQLANITDGLNQIRRYIQNDVTLLAEHHDMVMGRLDYLQQAAKRMNVKDWILVCIGMLFQTALQFAFSAQQTKKIFELLRNALQIVKECLPHIL
;
A
#
# COMPACT_ATOMS: atom_id res chain seq x y z
N MET A 1 25.15 20.76 4.40
CA MET A 1 25.18 22.21 4.67
C MET A 1 26.56 22.58 5.17
N PHE A 2 27.23 23.55 4.55
CA PHE A 2 28.53 24.05 5.01
C PHE A 2 28.32 25.45 5.55
N ASP A 3 28.84 25.74 6.75
CA ASP A 3 28.63 27.03 7.42
C ASP A 3 29.86 27.42 8.27
N PHE A 4 29.89 28.67 8.73
CA PHE A 4 30.95 29.23 9.55
C PHE A 4 30.37 29.83 10.84
N PHE A 5 30.74 29.26 11.98
CA PHE A 5 30.22 29.69 13.29
C PHE A 5 31.34 29.76 14.33
N ASN A 6 31.45 30.89 15.04
CA ASN A 6 32.47 31.15 16.08
C ASN A 6 33.91 30.83 15.64
N ASP A 7 34.36 31.40 14.52
CA ASP A 7 35.70 31.21 13.94
C ASP A 7 36.07 29.75 13.61
N ARG A 8 35.08 28.88 13.40
CA ARG A 8 35.27 27.48 13.03
C ARG A 8 34.39 27.08 11.86
N HIS A 9 34.93 26.19 11.02
CA HIS A 9 34.24 25.65 9.86
C HIS A 9 33.40 24.44 10.28
N TYR A 10 32.23 24.37 9.67
CA TYR A 10 31.21 23.41 10.05
C TYR A 10 30.57 22.77 8.81
N ALA A 11 30.32 21.47 8.89
CA ALA A 11 29.58 20.74 7.87
C ALA A 11 28.56 19.78 8.50
N ILE A 12 27.35 19.79 7.93
CA ILE A 12 26.36 18.72 8.04
C ILE A 12 26.35 17.97 6.72
N PHE A 13 26.62 16.68 6.77
CA PHE A 13 26.55 15.79 5.62
C PHE A 13 26.09 14.40 6.08
N SER A 14 25.59 13.61 5.14
CA SER A 14 25.18 12.23 5.42
C SER A 14 26.01 11.27 4.57
N PRO A 15 27.09 10.68 5.13
CA PRO A 15 28.00 9.80 4.38
C PRO A 15 27.70 8.30 4.54
N GLY A 16 26.65 7.93 5.26
CA GLY A 16 26.49 6.57 5.75
C GLY A 16 26.30 5.52 4.65
N VAL A 17 27.10 4.44 4.72
CA VAL A 17 27.17 3.37 3.71
C VAL A 17 25.96 2.42 3.77
N GLU A 18 25.25 2.36 4.90
CA GLU A 18 24.05 1.52 5.09
C GLU A 18 22.81 2.29 5.61
N LYS A 19 22.98 3.47 6.20
CA LYS A 19 21.89 4.35 6.65
C LYS A 19 22.30 5.81 6.55
N SER A 20 21.34 6.67 6.19
CA SER A 20 21.48 8.12 6.24
C SER A 20 21.62 8.56 7.70
N ILE A 21 22.85 8.86 8.14
CA ILE A 21 23.15 9.43 9.45
C ILE A 21 23.65 10.83 9.17
N GLU A 22 22.95 11.84 9.66
CA GLU A 22 23.44 13.22 9.64
C GLU A 22 24.55 13.35 10.68
N GLU A 23 25.77 13.62 10.23
CA GLU A 23 26.91 13.87 11.11
C GLU A 23 27.24 15.37 11.13
N GLU A 24 27.56 15.85 12.33
CA GLU A 24 27.84 17.23 12.65
C GLU A 24 29.29 17.35 13.13
N TYR A 25 30.18 17.98 12.35
CA TYR A 25 31.60 18.08 12.71
C TYR A 25 32.13 19.51 12.69
N VAL A 26 32.75 19.93 13.80
CA VAL A 26 33.42 21.23 13.97
C VAL A 26 34.93 21.01 13.79
N GLY A 27 35.57 21.68 12.83
CA GLY A 27 36.97 21.41 12.52
C GLY A 27 37.65 22.45 11.63
N SER A 28 38.89 22.18 11.23
CA SER A 28 39.62 22.98 10.24
C SER A 28 39.13 22.68 8.82
N TRP A 29 39.38 23.61 7.89
CA TRP A 29 38.90 23.49 6.51
C TRP A 29 39.44 22.24 5.79
N GLU A 30 40.66 21.83 6.12
CA GLU A 30 41.30 20.63 5.58
C GLU A 30 40.52 19.36 5.92
N ILE A 31 40.04 19.25 7.16
CA ILE A 31 39.23 18.11 7.62
C ILE A 31 37.85 18.13 6.94
N GLN A 32 37.27 19.31 6.73
CA GLN A 32 36.00 19.43 6.02
C GLN A 32 36.10 18.99 4.56
N LEU A 33 37.24 19.26 3.91
CA LEU A 33 37.48 18.84 2.53
C LEU A 33 37.54 17.31 2.40
N GLU A 34 38.14 16.61 3.36
CA GLU A 34 38.15 15.14 3.39
C GLU A 34 36.74 14.54 3.46
N PHE A 35 35.85 15.15 4.24
CA PHE A 35 34.45 14.72 4.32
C PHE A 35 33.67 14.98 3.03
N VAL A 36 33.90 16.12 2.38
CA VAL A 36 33.35 16.41 1.05
C VAL A 36 33.81 15.36 0.02
N GLU A 37 35.08 14.99 0.03
CA GLU A 37 35.59 13.96 -0.88
C GLU A 37 34.94 12.59 -0.64
N GLN A 38 34.71 12.22 0.63
CA GLN A 38 34.01 10.98 0.97
C GLN A 38 32.55 11.00 0.50
N TRP A 39 31.85 12.11 0.74
CA TRP A 39 30.48 12.30 0.26
C TRP A 39 30.40 12.24 -1.28
N LEU A 40 31.31 12.91 -1.99
CA LEU A 40 31.37 12.87 -3.45
C LEU A 40 31.68 11.47 -4.00
N LYS A 41 32.52 10.68 -3.32
CA LYS A 41 32.77 9.28 -3.67
C LYS A 41 31.51 8.43 -3.53
N GLN A 42 30.68 8.69 -2.52
CA GLN A 42 29.43 7.97 -2.31
C GLN A 42 28.36 8.41 -3.32
N LEU A 43 28.19 9.70 -3.54
CA LEU A 43 27.28 10.24 -4.56
C LEU A 43 27.63 9.72 -5.96
N LYS A 44 28.93 9.57 -6.27
CA LYS A 44 29.37 8.97 -7.53
C LYS A 44 28.95 7.50 -7.65
N LYS A 45 28.95 6.72 -6.57
CA LYS A 45 28.45 5.34 -6.59
C LYS A 45 26.94 5.31 -6.84
N GLU A 46 26.18 6.10 -6.10
CA GLU A 46 24.72 6.18 -6.22
C GLU A 46 24.28 6.63 -7.62
N THR A 47 25.00 7.57 -8.23
CA THR A 47 24.73 8.03 -9.60
C THR A 47 25.26 7.10 -10.70
N SER A 48 26.12 6.13 -10.35
CA SER A 48 26.64 5.14 -11.31
C SER A 48 25.90 3.79 -11.24
N GLU A 49 25.07 3.57 -10.21
CA GLU A 49 24.19 2.41 -10.15
C GLU A 49 23.02 2.58 -11.12
N LEU A 50 22.53 1.46 -11.67
CA LEU A 50 21.39 1.46 -12.60
C LEU A 50 20.19 2.15 -11.95
N ASP A 51 19.53 3.04 -12.69
CA ASP A 51 18.30 3.68 -12.25
C ASP A 51 17.21 2.61 -12.08
N LEU A 52 17.03 2.18 -10.83
CA LEU A 52 16.05 1.17 -10.46
C LEU A 52 14.62 1.64 -10.77
N TRP A 53 14.37 2.94 -10.85
CA TRP A 53 13.07 3.47 -11.26
C TRP A 53 12.86 3.31 -12.76
N GLU A 54 13.85 3.57 -13.60
CA GLU A 54 13.78 3.23 -15.02
C GLU A 54 13.57 1.73 -15.24
N GLU A 55 14.23 0.89 -14.45
CA GLU A 55 14.09 -0.56 -14.57
C GLU A 55 12.68 -1.04 -14.12
N ILE A 56 12.10 -0.42 -13.08
CA ILE A 56 10.69 -0.65 -12.70
C ILE A 56 9.73 -0.19 -13.80
N VAL A 57 9.96 0.99 -14.41
CA VAL A 57 9.17 1.51 -15.52
C VAL A 57 9.30 0.62 -16.77
N ARG A 58 10.49 0.06 -17.01
CA ARG A 58 10.76 -0.85 -18.13
C ARG A 58 10.17 -2.25 -17.92
N GLN A 59 10.10 -2.71 -16.67
CA GLN A 59 9.47 -4.00 -16.31
C GLN A 59 7.95 -3.91 -16.18
N GLN A 60 7.38 -2.71 -16.10
CA GLN A 60 5.97 -2.49 -16.40
C GLN A 60 5.79 -2.64 -17.92
N ALA A 61 5.20 -3.75 -18.33
CA ALA A 61 4.84 -4.03 -19.71
C ALA A 61 4.12 -2.83 -20.37
N PRO A 62 4.20 -2.68 -21.71
CA PRO A 62 3.57 -1.57 -22.42
C PRO A 62 2.09 -1.46 -22.05
N SER A 63 1.70 -0.23 -21.77
CA SER A 63 0.38 0.21 -21.36
C SER A 63 -0.70 -0.03 -22.42
N ASP A 64 -1.15 -1.27 -22.58
CA ASP A 64 -2.47 -1.59 -23.16
C ASP A 64 -3.60 -1.48 -22.10
N PHE A 65 -3.28 -0.96 -20.92
CA PHE A 65 -4.15 -0.89 -19.74
C PHE A 65 -5.09 0.33 -19.68
N ASP A 66 -5.27 1.07 -20.78
CA ASP A 66 -6.12 2.28 -20.77
C ASP A 66 -7.63 1.96 -20.77
N PHE A 67 -8.01 0.69 -20.99
CA PHE A 67 -9.40 0.23 -20.90
C PHE A 67 -9.86 -0.08 -19.46
N GLU A 68 -8.94 -0.37 -18.53
CA GLU A 68 -9.29 -0.70 -17.14
C GLU A 68 -9.65 0.54 -16.29
N ALA A 69 -9.07 1.69 -16.60
CA ALA A 69 -9.31 2.94 -15.87
C ALA A 69 -10.80 3.37 -15.94
N ASP A 70 -11.45 3.20 -17.09
CA ASP A 70 -12.86 3.57 -17.29
C ASP A 70 -13.83 2.60 -16.59
N VAL A 71 -13.48 1.31 -16.50
CA VAL A 71 -14.30 0.32 -15.76
C VAL A 71 -14.26 0.60 -14.26
N LEU A 72 -13.07 0.89 -13.73
CA LEU A 72 -12.88 1.19 -12.31
C LEU A 72 -13.50 2.54 -11.89
N ALA A 73 -13.69 3.45 -12.85
CA ALA A 73 -14.39 4.72 -12.66
C ALA A 73 -15.93 4.58 -12.67
N LYS A 74 -16.49 3.43 -13.06
CA LYS A 74 -17.94 3.19 -13.08
C LYS A 74 -18.44 2.65 -11.75
N GLN A 75 -19.74 2.79 -11.52
CA GLN A 75 -20.45 2.12 -10.43
C GLN A 75 -20.64 0.64 -10.75
N PHE A 76 -20.82 -0.18 -9.70
CA PHE A 76 -21.12 -1.60 -9.88
C PHE A 76 -22.45 -1.81 -10.63
N THR A 77 -22.47 -2.78 -11.54
CA THR A 77 -23.71 -3.24 -12.17
C THR A 77 -24.56 -4.05 -11.17
N PRO A 78 -25.87 -4.22 -11.40
CA PRO A 78 -26.73 -5.01 -10.52
C PRO A 78 -26.23 -6.44 -10.29
N HIS A 79 -25.68 -7.07 -11.34
CA HIS A 79 -25.08 -8.40 -11.24
C HIS A 79 -23.83 -8.40 -10.34
N GLN A 80 -22.94 -7.42 -10.52
CA GLN A 80 -21.76 -7.28 -9.67
C GLN A 80 -22.14 -7.01 -8.20
N LEU A 81 -23.18 -6.21 -7.94
CA LEU A 81 -23.69 -5.96 -6.60
C LEU A 81 -24.23 -7.24 -5.92
N ALA A 82 -24.86 -8.13 -6.68
CA ALA A 82 -25.30 -9.43 -6.17
C ALA A 82 -24.09 -10.27 -5.74
N ASN A 83 -23.04 -10.33 -6.57
CA ASN A 83 -21.82 -11.08 -6.26
C ASN A 83 -21.07 -10.52 -5.05
N ILE A 84 -20.95 -9.20 -4.95
CA ILE A 84 -20.36 -8.54 -3.78
C ILE A 84 -21.18 -8.87 -2.53
N THR A 85 -22.51 -8.81 -2.62
CA THR A 85 -23.40 -9.18 -1.50
C THR A 85 -23.16 -10.62 -1.06
N ASP A 86 -23.08 -11.56 -2.00
CA ASP A 86 -22.84 -12.97 -1.69
C ASP A 86 -21.44 -13.20 -1.09
N GLY A 87 -20.41 -12.51 -1.60
CA GLY A 87 -19.07 -12.52 -1.05
C GLY A 87 -19.01 -12.00 0.39
N LEU A 88 -19.63 -10.87 0.67
CA LEU A 88 -19.72 -10.32 2.03
C LEU A 88 -20.52 -11.26 2.96
N ASN A 89 -21.56 -11.92 2.46
CA ASN A 89 -22.30 -12.94 3.21
C ASN A 89 -21.46 -14.20 3.49
N GLN A 90 -20.53 -14.57 2.61
CA GLN A 90 -19.57 -15.65 2.88
C GLN A 90 -18.58 -15.25 3.98
N ILE A 91 -18.06 -14.02 3.93
CA ILE A 91 -17.18 -13.48 4.98
C ILE A 91 -17.94 -13.42 6.32
N ARG A 92 -19.20 -12.98 6.32
CA ARG A 92 -20.06 -12.98 7.51
C ARG A 92 -20.15 -14.36 8.14
N ARG A 93 -20.48 -15.39 7.35
CA ARG A 93 -20.59 -16.78 7.83
C ARG A 93 -19.26 -17.32 8.37
N TYR A 94 -18.16 -17.02 7.68
CA TYR A 94 -16.82 -17.42 8.15
C TYR A 94 -16.51 -16.81 9.52
N ILE A 95 -16.77 -15.52 9.70
CA ILE A 95 -16.50 -14.84 10.97
C ILE A 95 -17.42 -15.37 12.09
N GLN A 96 -18.68 -15.66 11.79
CA GLN A 96 -19.64 -16.20 12.75
C GLN A 96 -19.31 -17.63 13.22
N ASN A 97 -18.83 -18.47 12.31
CA ASN A 97 -18.65 -19.91 12.58
C ASN A 97 -17.22 -20.27 12.99
N ASP A 98 -16.22 -19.58 12.44
CA ASP A 98 -14.83 -20.02 12.48
C ASP A 98 -13.90 -19.03 13.21
N VAL A 99 -14.40 -17.86 13.63
CA VAL A 99 -13.62 -16.84 14.34
C VAL A 99 -14.21 -16.59 15.72
N THR A 100 -13.46 -16.93 16.76
CA THR A 100 -13.84 -16.61 18.14
C THR A 100 -13.63 -15.12 18.41
N LEU A 101 -14.71 -14.35 18.48
CA LEU A 101 -14.70 -12.93 18.84
C LEU A 101 -15.53 -12.68 20.11
N LEU A 102 -15.15 -11.64 20.85
CA LEU A 102 -16.02 -11.06 21.88
C LEU A 102 -17.30 -10.51 21.23
N ALA A 103 -18.43 -10.60 21.93
CA ALA A 103 -19.73 -10.18 21.40
C ALA A 103 -19.73 -8.73 20.86
N GLU A 104 -19.06 -7.81 21.58
CA GLU A 104 -18.92 -6.40 21.17
C GLU A 104 -18.12 -6.22 19.87
N HIS A 105 -17.16 -7.11 19.61
CA HIS A 105 -16.35 -7.09 18.39
C HIS A 105 -17.10 -7.70 17.21
N HIS A 106 -17.92 -8.71 17.48
CA HIS A 106 -18.77 -9.33 16.49
C HIS A 106 -19.72 -8.29 15.84
N ASP A 107 -20.48 -7.54 16.65
CA ASP A 107 -21.42 -6.54 16.14
C ASP A 107 -20.73 -5.44 15.35
N MET A 108 -19.53 -5.04 15.78
CA MET A 108 -18.75 -4.04 15.07
C MET A 108 -18.28 -4.53 13.70
N VAL A 109 -17.86 -5.79 13.58
CA VAL A 109 -17.50 -6.40 12.28
C VAL A 109 -18.72 -6.52 11.38
N MET A 110 -19.87 -6.94 11.92
CA MET A 110 -21.12 -7.05 11.14
C MET A 110 -21.55 -5.68 10.59
N GLY A 111 -21.52 -4.64 11.42
CA GLY A 111 -21.82 -3.28 10.97
C GLY A 111 -20.86 -2.78 9.89
N ARG A 112 -19.58 -3.17 9.93
CA ARG A 112 -18.60 -2.86 8.88
C ARG A 112 -18.93 -3.57 7.56
N LEU A 113 -19.30 -4.85 7.59
CA LEU A 113 -19.71 -5.59 6.39
C LEU A 113 -21.00 -4.99 5.78
N ASP A 114 -21.96 -4.60 6.62
CA ASP A 114 -23.19 -3.95 6.17
C ASP A 114 -22.91 -2.58 5.54
N TYR A 115 -22.00 -1.79 6.13
CA TYR A 115 -21.53 -0.56 5.52
C TYR A 115 -20.93 -0.79 4.14
N LEU A 116 -20.06 -1.80 3.98
CA LEU A 116 -19.45 -2.12 2.69
C LEU A 116 -20.51 -2.51 1.65
N GLN A 117 -21.51 -3.31 2.04
CA GLN A 117 -22.60 -3.70 1.16
C GLN A 117 -23.42 -2.48 0.68
N GLN A 118 -23.70 -1.53 1.58
CA GLN A 118 -24.40 -0.29 1.22
C GLN A 118 -23.52 0.65 0.39
N ALA A 119 -22.22 0.70 0.68
CA ALA A 119 -21.25 1.52 -0.05
C ALA A 119 -21.12 1.11 -1.51
N ALA A 120 -21.19 -0.20 -1.79
CA ALA A 120 -21.09 -0.73 -3.15
C ALA A 120 -22.17 -0.15 -4.08
N LYS A 121 -23.35 0.20 -3.55
CA LYS A 121 -24.47 0.73 -4.35
C LYS A 121 -24.28 2.18 -4.84
N ARG A 122 -23.35 2.92 -4.24
CA ARG A 122 -23.19 4.37 -4.47
C ARG A 122 -21.78 4.78 -4.89
N MET A 123 -20.78 3.96 -4.56
CA MET A 123 -19.37 4.23 -4.87
C MET A 123 -18.99 3.62 -6.22
N ASN A 124 -18.00 4.24 -6.84
CA ASN A 124 -17.34 3.68 -8.00
C ASN A 124 -16.51 2.46 -7.57
N VAL A 125 -16.28 1.53 -8.49
CA VAL A 125 -15.62 0.24 -8.20
C VAL A 125 -14.26 0.45 -7.52
N LYS A 126 -13.44 1.38 -8.02
CA LYS A 126 -12.12 1.69 -7.46
C LYS A 126 -12.18 2.13 -6.00
N ASP A 127 -13.00 3.14 -5.72
CA ASP A 127 -13.08 3.75 -4.39
C ASP A 127 -13.62 2.76 -3.38
N TRP A 128 -14.61 1.96 -3.81
CA TRP A 128 -15.15 0.91 -2.96
C TRP A 128 -14.11 -0.16 -2.61
N ILE A 129 -13.30 -0.61 -3.57
CA ILE A 129 -12.23 -1.60 -3.34
C ILE A 129 -11.22 -1.06 -2.32
N LEU A 130 -10.80 0.19 -2.47
CA LEU A 130 -9.85 0.83 -1.54
C LEU A 130 -10.43 0.90 -0.12
N VAL A 131 -11.68 1.32 0.02
CA VAL A 131 -12.38 1.36 1.32
C VAL A 131 -12.52 -0.04 1.91
N CYS A 132 -12.86 -1.04 1.10
CA CYS A 132 -13.01 -2.42 1.53
C CYS A 132 -11.69 -2.99 2.06
N ILE A 133 -10.60 -2.86 1.31
CA ILE A 133 -9.28 -3.34 1.72
C ILE A 133 -8.82 -2.64 3.01
N GLY A 134 -8.94 -1.31 3.08
CA GLY A 134 -8.56 -0.55 4.27
C GLY A 134 -9.36 -0.98 5.51
N MET A 135 -10.67 -1.16 5.36
CA MET A 135 -11.54 -1.59 6.45
C MET A 135 -11.23 -3.01 6.93
N LEU A 136 -10.99 -3.95 6.01
CA LEU A 136 -10.63 -5.32 6.37
C LEU A 136 -9.25 -5.39 7.04
N PHE A 137 -8.29 -4.60 6.55
CA PHE A 137 -6.97 -4.51 7.16
C PHE A 137 -7.04 -3.93 8.58
N GLN A 138 -7.77 -2.83 8.77
CA GLN A 138 -7.98 -2.24 10.09
C GLN A 138 -8.70 -3.21 11.03
N THR A 139 -9.68 -3.97 10.52
CA THR A 139 -10.39 -5.00 11.28
C THR A 139 -9.47 -6.13 11.72
N ALA A 140 -8.62 -6.63 10.82
CA ALA A 140 -7.64 -7.66 11.13
C ALA A 140 -6.65 -7.21 12.21
N LEU A 141 -6.17 -5.95 12.11
CA LEU A 141 -5.26 -5.37 13.10
C LEU A 141 -5.93 -5.19 14.46
N GLN A 142 -7.14 -4.61 14.47
CA GLN A 142 -7.87 -4.27 15.69
C GLN A 142 -8.28 -5.50 16.50
N PHE A 143 -8.64 -6.59 15.82
CA PHE A 143 -9.11 -7.82 16.48
C PHE A 143 -8.06 -8.91 16.53
N ALA A 144 -6.79 -8.56 16.23
CA ALA A 144 -5.66 -9.47 16.21
C ALA A 144 -5.97 -10.78 15.47
N PHE A 145 -6.63 -10.68 14.30
CA PHE A 145 -6.88 -11.85 13.47
C PHE A 145 -5.55 -12.54 13.16
N SER A 146 -5.54 -13.87 13.22
CA SER A 146 -4.37 -14.62 12.82
C SER A 146 -4.09 -14.41 11.34
N ALA A 147 -2.84 -14.66 10.92
CA ALA A 147 -2.46 -14.59 9.51
C ALA A 147 -3.34 -15.53 8.65
N GLN A 148 -3.75 -16.68 9.20
CA GLN A 148 -4.64 -17.63 8.52
C GLN A 148 -6.05 -17.07 8.34
N GLN A 149 -6.62 -16.44 9.38
CA GLN A 149 -7.95 -15.82 9.31
C GLN A 149 -7.97 -14.67 8.31
N THR A 150 -6.95 -13.81 8.37
CA THR A 150 -6.79 -12.69 7.43
C THR A 150 -6.70 -13.21 6.00
N LYS A 151 -5.84 -14.21 5.74
CA LYS A 151 -5.71 -14.82 4.41
C LYS A 151 -7.04 -15.37 3.90
N LYS A 152 -7.79 -16.08 4.75
CA LYS A 152 -9.09 -16.65 4.38
C LYS A 152 -10.12 -15.56 4.00
N ILE A 153 -10.18 -14.47 4.76
CA ILE A 153 -11.08 -13.34 4.47
C ILE A 153 -10.70 -12.69 3.13
N PHE A 154 -9.41 -12.45 2.88
CA PHE A 154 -8.94 -11.88 1.62
C PHE A 154 -9.18 -12.83 0.42
N GLU A 155 -9.09 -14.14 0.61
CA GLU A 155 -9.46 -15.12 -0.40
C GLU A 155 -10.96 -15.07 -0.74
N LEU A 156 -11.83 -15.00 0.28
CA LEU A 156 -13.27 -14.85 0.07
C LEU A 156 -13.61 -13.55 -0.66
N LEU A 157 -12.95 -12.45 -0.30
CA LEU A 157 -13.09 -11.17 -1.00
C LEU A 157 -12.62 -11.28 -2.46
N ARG A 158 -11.44 -11.88 -2.70
CA ARG A 158 -10.91 -12.08 -4.05
C ARG A 158 -11.90 -12.85 -4.91
N ASN A 159 -12.49 -13.92 -4.39
CA ASN A 159 -13.48 -14.72 -5.12
C ASN A 159 -14.72 -13.90 -5.49
N ALA A 160 -15.20 -13.05 -4.57
CA ALA A 160 -16.32 -12.13 -4.81
C ALA A 160 -16.01 -11.13 -5.94
N LEU A 161 -14.77 -10.66 -6.02
CA LEU A 161 -14.28 -9.73 -7.04
C LEU A 161 -13.87 -10.41 -8.35
N GLN A 162 -13.48 -11.68 -8.34
CA GLN A 162 -13.06 -12.39 -9.55
C GLN A 162 -14.23 -12.58 -10.52
N ILE A 163 -15.42 -12.83 -10.01
CA ILE A 163 -16.65 -12.92 -10.81
C ILE A 163 -17.02 -11.54 -11.42
N VAL A 164 -16.61 -10.45 -10.78
CA VAL A 164 -16.76 -9.08 -11.34
C VAL A 164 -15.90 -8.92 -12.60
N LYS A 165 -14.73 -9.58 -12.66
CA LYS A 165 -13.81 -9.60 -13.81
C LYS A 165 -14.34 -10.47 -14.96
N GLU A 166 -14.93 -11.63 -14.66
CA GLU A 166 -15.48 -12.56 -15.67
C GLU A 166 -16.68 -12.00 -16.45
N CYS A 167 -17.41 -11.01 -15.91
CA CYS A 167 -18.50 -10.33 -16.62
C CYS A 167 -18.05 -9.25 -17.63
N LEU A 168 -16.74 -9.06 -17.83
CA LEU A 168 -16.14 -8.19 -18.84
C LEU A 168 -15.26 -9.02 -19.80
N PRO A 169 -15.83 -9.60 -20.87
CA PRO A 169 -15.18 -10.65 -21.65
C PRO A 169 -14.10 -10.19 -22.65
N HIS A 170 -13.69 -8.91 -22.63
CA HIS A 170 -12.68 -8.38 -23.57
C HIS A 170 -11.38 -7.94 -22.92
N ILE A 171 -11.07 -8.46 -21.73
CA ILE A 171 -9.79 -8.27 -21.07
C ILE A 171 -9.19 -9.65 -20.79
N LEU A 172 -8.63 -10.24 -21.84
CA LEU A 172 -7.35 -10.96 -21.88
C LEU A 172 -6.96 -11.13 -23.35
#